data_AF-A0A973EP14-F1
#
_entry.id   AF-A0A973EP14-F1
#
_cell.length_a   1.000
_cell.length_b   1.000
_cell.length_c   1.000
_cell.angle_alpha   90.00
_cell.angle_beta   90.00
_cell.angle_gamma   90.00
#
_symmetry.space_group_name_H-M   'P 1'
#
loop_
_entity.id
_entity.type
_entity.pdbx_description
1 polymer ?
#
loop_
_entity_poly.entity_id
_entity_poly.type
_entity_poly.pdbx_seq_one_letter_code
_entity_poly.pdbx_strand_id
1 'polypeptide(L)'
;MLPDVQHTVCSACHDVCKELLAMHKGSTGMYIVLLVIVSFSVLSSPGIEKLDIRVRFDTDPEIIRKIIKKINKAMRQDEEYSRVLLSDIKSSGVRTMDDSAMIMRVKFKCIPGEQFVVRRQVYQRLREAFKEQGIEFAHRNVTVYLPPQPTSGSSAVTPNTLEAAGAAAAAIVQADEEKALKQAEAKNKPL
;
A
#
# COMPACT_ATOMS: atom_id res chain seq x y z
N MET A 1 28.12 13.72 7.41
CA MET A 1 27.81 15.05 6.84
C MET A 1 26.89 14.81 5.66
N LEU A 2 25.58 14.74 5.93
CA LEU A 2 24.52 14.79 4.92
C LEU A 2 23.94 16.19 5.04
N PRO A 3 23.98 17.04 4.00
CA PRO A 3 23.40 18.37 4.10
C PRO A 3 21.88 18.24 4.26
N ASP A 4 21.35 18.95 5.26
CA ASP A 4 19.92 19.11 5.52
C ASP A 4 19.22 19.72 4.30
N VAL A 5 18.75 18.86 3.39
CA VAL A 5 17.90 19.28 2.26
C VAL A 5 16.63 19.97 2.80
N GLN A 6 16.16 19.62 4.00
CA GLN A 6 15.08 20.32 4.69
C GLN A 6 15.38 21.82 4.94
N HIS A 7 16.63 22.20 5.20
CA HIS A 7 16.98 23.61 5.35
C HIS A 7 17.06 24.33 3.99
N THR A 8 17.45 23.63 2.93
CA THR A 8 17.66 24.23 1.60
C THR A 8 16.34 24.51 0.87
N VAL A 9 15.34 23.63 1.01
CA VAL A 9 13.99 23.91 0.46
C VAL A 9 13.23 24.93 1.31
N CYS A 10 13.50 24.98 2.62
CA CYS A 10 12.89 25.95 3.53
C CYS A 10 13.50 27.36 3.36
N SER A 11 14.81 27.49 3.12
CA SER A 11 15.44 28.80 2.88
C SER A 11 14.98 29.41 1.56
N ALA A 12 14.91 28.63 0.48
CA ALA A 12 14.43 29.11 -0.82
C ALA A 12 12.96 29.56 -0.77
N CYS A 13 12.08 28.85 -0.05
CA CYS A 13 10.70 29.28 0.14
C CYS A 13 10.58 30.52 1.04
N HIS A 14 11.43 30.67 2.05
CA HIS A 14 11.40 31.82 2.96
C HIS A 14 11.92 33.10 2.29
N ASP A 15 12.93 32.99 1.43
CA ASP A 15 13.46 34.11 0.65
C ASP A 15 12.48 34.58 -0.42
N VAL A 16 11.83 33.66 -1.16
CA VAL A 16 10.75 34.01 -2.10
C VAL A 16 9.54 34.61 -1.38
N CYS A 17 9.22 34.16 -0.15
CA CYS A 17 8.17 34.77 0.67
C CYS A 17 8.53 36.17 1.18
N LYS A 18 9.80 36.41 1.57
CA LYS A 18 10.28 37.74 1.98
C LYS A 18 10.26 38.73 0.82
N GLU A 19 10.63 38.30 -0.38
CA GLU A 19 10.68 39.14 -1.56
C GLU A 19 9.28 39.50 -2.07
N LEU A 20 8.30 38.57 -1.97
CA LEU A 20 6.89 38.86 -2.26
C LEU A 20 6.22 39.77 -1.21
N LEU A 21 6.59 39.67 0.07
CA LEU A 21 6.05 40.53 1.15
C LEU A 21 6.56 41.98 1.06
N ALA A 22 7.69 42.23 0.39
CA ALA A 22 8.29 43.56 0.29
C ALA A 22 7.63 44.48 -0.76
N MET A 23 6.79 43.96 -1.66
CA MET A 23 6.36 44.70 -2.85
C MET A 23 5.04 45.46 -2.79
N HIS A 24 4.24 45.46 -1.72
CA HIS A 24 3.00 46.26 -1.75
C HIS A 24 2.47 46.72 -0.39
N LYS A 25 2.79 47.98 -0.02
CA LYS A 25 1.95 48.80 0.86
C LYS A 25 0.68 49.19 0.09
N GLY A 26 -0.37 48.38 0.18
CA GLY A 26 -1.68 48.68 -0.42
C GLY A 26 -2.76 47.78 0.15
N SER A 27 -3.67 48.36 0.93
CA SER A 27 -4.61 47.74 1.88
C SER A 27 -5.64 46.75 1.31
N THR A 28 -5.57 46.37 0.03
CA THR A 28 -6.50 45.43 -0.64
C THR A 28 -5.81 44.18 -1.20
N GLY A 29 -4.48 44.12 -1.26
CA GLY A 29 -3.73 42.97 -1.82
C GLY A 29 -3.52 41.78 -0.86
N MET A 30 -3.78 41.96 0.44
CA MET A 30 -3.42 40.98 1.46
C MET A 30 -4.25 39.68 1.41
N TYR A 31 -5.49 39.74 0.93
CA TYR A 31 -6.37 38.56 0.82
C TYR A 31 -6.12 37.71 -0.44
N ILE A 32 -5.74 38.34 -1.56
CA ILE A 32 -5.47 37.63 -2.82
C ILE A 32 -4.16 36.85 -2.73
N VAL A 33 -3.12 37.44 -2.13
CA VAL A 33 -1.82 36.78 -1.95
C VAL A 33 -1.92 35.61 -0.97
N LEU A 34 -2.71 35.72 0.10
CA LEU A 34 -2.96 34.61 1.02
C LEU A 34 -3.64 33.43 0.31
N LEU A 35 -4.61 33.68 -0.57
CA LEU A 35 -5.35 32.62 -1.26
C LEU A 35 -4.49 31.87 -2.30
N VAL A 36 -3.58 32.57 -2.99
CA VAL A 36 -2.64 31.94 -3.94
C VAL A 36 -1.52 31.18 -3.21
N ILE A 37 -0.97 31.72 -2.13
CA ILE A 37 0.08 31.04 -1.33
C ILE A 37 -0.47 29.79 -0.62
N VAL A 38 -1.69 29.85 -0.06
CA VAL A 38 -2.32 28.68 0.58
C VAL A 38 -2.61 27.60 -0.47
N SER A 39 -3.00 27.98 -1.69
CA SER A 39 -3.21 27.03 -2.80
C SER A 39 -1.92 26.39 -3.31
N PHE A 40 -0.82 27.15 -3.38
CA PHE A 40 0.49 26.63 -3.82
C PHE A 40 1.16 25.74 -2.75
N SER A 41 0.96 26.04 -1.46
CA SER A 41 1.50 25.27 -0.33
C SER A 41 0.82 23.90 -0.16
N VAL A 42 -0.49 23.81 -0.40
CA VAL A 42 -1.24 22.55 -0.21
C VAL A 42 -0.92 21.51 -1.30
N LEU A 43 -0.47 21.94 -2.50
CA LEU A 43 -0.18 21.04 -3.61
C LEU A 43 1.18 20.31 -3.48
N SER A 44 2.05 20.71 -2.54
CA SER A 44 3.39 20.13 -2.35
C SER A 44 3.54 19.41 -1.00
N SER A 45 2.44 18.90 -0.44
CA SER A 45 2.51 18.07 0.77
C SER A 45 3.22 16.74 0.48
N PRO A 46 4.21 16.32 1.29
CA PRO A 46 4.85 15.02 1.12
C PRO A 46 3.81 13.91 1.28
N GLY A 47 3.56 13.17 0.20
CA GLY A 47 2.60 12.07 0.18
C GLY A 47 3.05 10.95 1.12
N ILE A 48 2.19 10.61 2.08
CA ILE A 48 2.36 9.40 2.89
C ILE A 48 1.79 8.23 2.09
N GLU A 49 2.68 7.46 1.48
CA GLU A 49 2.29 6.27 0.74
C GLU A 49 2.05 5.10 1.70
N LYS A 50 0.98 4.36 1.42
CA LYS A 50 0.55 3.20 2.19
C LYS A 50 0.41 2.02 1.24
N LEU A 51 1.24 1.01 1.41
CA LEU A 51 1.17 -0.23 0.65
C LEU A 51 0.63 -1.35 1.55
N ASP A 52 -0.49 -1.95 1.14
CA ASP A 52 -1.07 -3.09 1.84
C ASP A 52 -0.63 -4.38 1.16
N ILE A 53 -0.08 -5.30 1.96
CA ILE A 53 0.44 -6.59 1.52
C ILE A 53 -0.35 -7.69 2.22
N ARG A 54 -0.81 -8.67 1.44
CA ARG A 54 -1.49 -9.86 1.95
C ARG A 54 -0.50 -11.00 2.08
N VAL A 55 -0.37 -11.55 3.29
CA VAL A 55 0.53 -12.67 3.60
C VAL A 55 -0.29 -13.79 4.25
N ARG A 56 0.12 -15.05 4.09
CA ARG A 56 -0.56 -16.18 4.74
C ARG A 56 -0.39 -16.13 6.26
N PHE A 57 -1.30 -16.81 6.99
CA PHE A 57 -1.34 -16.81 8.46
C PHE A 57 -0.24 -17.63 9.14
N ASP A 58 0.36 -18.55 8.41
CA ASP A 58 1.44 -19.42 8.89
C ASP A 58 2.80 -18.71 8.95
N THR A 59 2.90 -17.48 8.42
CA THR A 59 4.16 -16.72 8.39
C THR A 59 4.30 -15.82 9.61
N ASP A 60 5.45 -15.90 10.30
CA ASP A 60 5.74 -15.05 11.45
C ASP A 60 5.93 -13.56 11.07
N PRO A 61 5.23 -12.63 11.74
CA PRO A 61 5.34 -11.20 11.44
C PRO A 61 6.73 -10.62 11.75
N GLU A 62 7.51 -11.26 12.62
CA GLU A 62 8.88 -10.84 12.92
C GLU A 62 9.84 -11.07 11.75
N ILE A 63 9.68 -12.17 11.02
CA ILE A 63 10.49 -12.48 9.84
C ILE A 63 10.23 -11.41 8.79
N ILE A 64 8.96 -11.07 8.56
CA ILE A 64 8.58 -10.06 7.56
C ILE A 64 9.14 -8.68 7.94
N ARG A 65 9.13 -8.31 9.22
CA ARG A 65 9.79 -7.07 9.71
C ARG A 65 11.28 -7.06 9.39
N LYS A 66 11.98 -8.19 9.56
CA LYS A 66 13.42 -8.31 9.22
C LYS A 66 13.65 -8.15 7.71
N ILE A 67 12.80 -8.74 6.87
CA ILE A 67 12.86 -8.60 5.41
C ILE A 67 12.68 -7.14 4.99
N ILE A 68 11.65 -6.47 5.51
CA ILE A 68 11.38 -5.05 5.18
C ILE A 68 12.55 -4.15 5.60
N LYS A 69 13.19 -4.42 6.75
CA LYS A 69 14.41 -3.71 7.18
C LYS A 69 15.58 -3.93 6.22
N LYS A 70 15.77 -5.14 5.69
CA LYS A 70 16.81 -5.42 4.68
C LYS A 70 16.53 -4.65 3.38
N ILE A 71 15.27 -4.66 2.92
CA ILE A 71 14.85 -3.91 1.73
C ILE A 71 15.06 -2.41 1.91
N ASN A 72 14.73 -1.86 3.09
CA ASN A 72 14.97 -0.44 3.38
C ASN A 72 16.46 -0.07 3.26
N LYS A 73 17.36 -0.94 3.76
CA LYS A 73 18.80 -0.72 3.63
C LYS A 73 19.26 -0.75 2.18
N ALA A 74 18.81 -1.75 1.41
CA ALA A 74 19.13 -1.85 -0.02
C ALA A 74 18.62 -0.63 -0.80
N MET A 75 17.38 -0.19 -0.55
CA MET A 75 16.80 0.99 -1.20
C MET A 75 17.52 2.30 -0.82
N ARG A 76 18.11 2.38 0.37
CA ARG A 76 18.92 3.54 0.77
C ARG A 76 20.34 3.53 0.20
N GLN A 77 20.86 2.37 -0.20
CA GLN A 77 22.17 2.26 -0.85
C GLN A 77 22.13 2.74 -2.30
N ASP A 78 20.98 2.57 -2.95
CA ASP A 78 20.77 3.07 -4.31
C ASP A 78 20.60 4.60 -4.31
N GLU A 79 21.48 5.29 -5.03
CA GLU A 79 21.51 6.75 -5.07
C GLU A 79 20.25 7.35 -5.68
N GLU A 80 19.64 6.66 -6.64
CA GLU A 80 18.39 7.07 -7.28
C GLU A 80 17.23 7.12 -6.27
N TYR A 81 17.02 6.06 -5.48
CA TYR A 81 15.88 5.98 -4.56
C TYR A 81 16.10 6.73 -3.23
N SER A 82 17.35 6.86 -2.79
CA SER A 82 17.69 7.59 -1.56
C SER A 82 17.33 9.07 -1.61
N ARG A 83 17.39 9.69 -2.81
CA ARG A 83 16.99 11.08 -3.05
C ARG A 83 15.48 11.29 -2.97
N VAL A 84 14.72 10.25 -3.31
CA VAL A 84 13.26 10.27 -3.42
C VAL A 84 12.59 9.89 -2.10
N LEU A 85 13.23 9.02 -1.33
CA LEU A 85 12.77 8.54 -0.03
C LEU A 85 13.09 9.54 1.09
N LEU A 86 12.10 10.34 1.47
CA LEU A 86 12.18 11.28 2.60
C LEU A 86 12.18 10.56 3.95
N SER A 87 11.50 9.41 4.05
CA SER A 87 11.48 8.60 5.26
C SER A 87 11.78 7.14 4.98
N ASP A 88 12.29 6.44 5.99
CA ASP A 88 12.47 4.99 5.92
C ASP A 88 11.16 4.25 5.63
N ILE A 89 11.30 3.14 4.92
CA ILE A 89 10.25 2.14 4.70
C ILE A 89 10.02 1.40 6.03
N LYS A 90 8.86 1.63 6.66
CA LYS A 90 8.49 1.01 7.93
C LYS A 90 7.26 0.13 7.78
N SER A 91 7.30 -1.07 8.35
CA SER A 91 6.11 -1.90 8.55
C SER A 91 5.27 -1.32 9.69
N SER A 92 4.00 -0.98 9.44
CA SER A 92 3.03 -0.64 10.49
C SER A 92 2.47 -1.87 11.22
N GLY A 93 2.90 -3.08 10.88
CA GLY A 93 2.38 -4.32 11.45
C GLY A 93 1.05 -4.75 10.83
N VAL A 94 0.39 -5.69 11.50
CA VAL A 94 -0.88 -6.28 11.04
C VAL A 94 -1.99 -5.24 11.20
N ARG A 95 -2.63 -4.87 10.09
CA ARG A 95 -3.77 -3.95 10.07
C ARG A 95 -5.07 -4.67 10.37
N THR A 96 -5.28 -5.80 9.71
CA THR A 96 -6.52 -6.60 9.78
C THR A 96 -6.17 -8.05 9.46
N MET A 97 -6.82 -8.98 10.14
CA MET A 97 -6.83 -10.39 9.75
C MET A 97 -8.11 -10.64 8.95
N ASP A 98 -7.96 -11.17 7.74
CA ASP A 98 -9.05 -11.57 6.85
C ASP A 98 -9.37 -13.07 7.07
N ASP A 99 -10.22 -13.70 6.27
CA ASP A 99 -10.54 -15.13 6.47
C ASP A 99 -9.41 -16.05 5.96
N SER A 100 -8.60 -15.56 5.02
CA SER A 100 -7.53 -16.35 4.38
C SER A 100 -6.16 -15.66 4.35
N ALA A 101 -6.06 -14.42 4.83
CA ALA A 101 -4.81 -13.66 4.79
C ALA A 101 -4.65 -12.66 5.94
N MET A 102 -3.41 -12.51 6.38
CA MET A 102 -2.99 -11.43 7.26
C MET A 102 -2.60 -10.21 6.41
N ILE A 103 -3.29 -9.07 6.62
CA ILE A 103 -3.01 -7.82 5.90
C ILE A 103 -2.01 -7.00 6.70
N MET A 104 -0.80 -6.83 6.16
CA MET A 104 0.22 -5.96 6.73
C MET A 104 0.38 -4.68 5.90
N ARG A 105 0.53 -3.55 6.58
CA ARG A 105 0.75 -2.25 5.94
C ARG A 105 2.20 -1.82 6.03
N VAL A 106 2.75 -1.34 4.92
CA VAL A 106 4.04 -0.65 4.85
C VAL A 106 3.79 0.83 4.55
N LYS A 107 4.47 1.72 5.28
CA LYS A 107 4.37 3.17 5.11
C LYS A 107 5.74 3.74 4.78
N PHE A 108 5.77 4.69 3.85
CA PHE A 108 6.94 5.48 3.52
C PHE A 108 6.51 6.86 3.02
N LYS A 109 7.41 7.84 3.10
CA LYS A 109 7.21 9.20 2.57
C LYS A 109 8.15 9.38 1.40
N CYS A 110 7.59 9.80 0.28
CA CYS A 110 8.35 10.13 -0.93
C CYS A 110 8.06 11.56 -1.36
N ILE A 111 8.93 12.07 -2.23
CA ILE A 111 8.64 13.27 -3.01
C ILE A 111 7.39 13.01 -3.87
N PRO A 112 6.42 13.94 -3.93
CA PRO A 112 5.24 13.80 -4.77
C PRO A 112 5.65 13.64 -6.25
N GLY A 113 4.95 12.76 -6.97
CA GLY A 113 5.22 12.45 -8.38
C GLY A 113 6.00 11.14 -8.60
N GLU A 114 6.99 10.85 -7.76
CA GLU A 114 7.82 9.64 -7.89
C GLU A 114 7.37 8.47 -7.00
N GLN A 115 6.28 8.67 -6.26
CA GLN A 115 5.65 7.68 -5.39
C GLN A 115 5.37 6.33 -6.08
N PHE A 116 4.99 6.34 -7.37
CA PHE A 116 4.70 5.14 -8.14
C PHE A 116 5.96 4.34 -8.49
N VAL A 117 7.06 5.00 -8.80
CA VAL A 117 8.35 4.38 -9.12
C VAL A 117 8.88 3.65 -7.89
N VAL A 118 8.89 4.34 -6.75
CA VAL A 118 9.30 3.74 -5.47
C VAL A 118 8.37 2.59 -5.08
N ARG A 119 7.04 2.75 -5.24
CA ARG A 119 6.07 1.68 -4.95
C ARG A 119 6.33 0.43 -5.79
N ARG A 120 6.59 0.58 -7.10
CA ARG A 120 6.90 -0.54 -7.99
C ARG A 120 8.16 -1.27 -7.55
N GLN A 121 9.22 -0.52 -7.26
CA GLN A 121 10.52 -1.10 -6.87
C GLN A 121 10.45 -1.82 -5.53
N VAL A 122 9.79 -1.21 -4.54
CA VAL A 122 9.57 -1.84 -3.23
C VAL A 122 8.77 -3.14 -3.38
N TYR A 123 7.73 -3.14 -4.21
CA TYR A 123 6.93 -4.33 -4.44
C TYR A 123 7.71 -5.45 -5.16
N GLN A 124 8.58 -5.09 -6.12
CA GLN A 124 9.45 -6.05 -6.78
C GLN A 124 10.44 -6.71 -5.81
N ARG A 125 11.20 -5.91 -5.04
CA ARG A 125 12.15 -6.42 -4.05
C ARG A 125 11.48 -7.24 -2.95
N LEU A 126 10.26 -6.85 -2.55
CA LEU A 126 9.48 -7.61 -1.59
C LEU A 126 9.11 -8.99 -2.14
N ARG A 127 8.69 -9.06 -3.41
CA ARG A 127 8.35 -10.33 -4.05
C ARG A 127 9.57 -11.25 -4.16
N GLU A 128 10.71 -10.71 -4.56
CA GLU A 128 11.97 -11.46 -4.64
C GLU A 128 12.39 -11.99 -3.27
N ALA A 129 12.40 -11.14 -2.24
CA ALA A 129 12.75 -11.54 -0.89
C ALA A 129 11.76 -12.55 -0.27
N PHE A 130 10.48 -12.48 -0.60
CA PHE A 130 9.50 -13.48 -0.18
C PHE A 130 9.71 -14.81 -0.87
N LYS A 131 10.02 -14.81 -2.17
CA LYS A 131 10.34 -16.03 -2.92
C LYS A 131 11.58 -16.73 -2.36
N GLU A 132 12.62 -15.99 -2.02
CA GLU A 132 13.85 -16.54 -1.43
C GLU A 132 13.62 -17.18 -0.04
N GLN A 133 12.70 -16.63 0.75
CA GLN A 133 12.37 -17.12 2.09
C GLN A 133 11.26 -18.18 2.08
N GLY A 134 10.72 -18.54 0.91
CA GLY A 134 9.62 -19.50 0.79
C GLY A 134 8.28 -18.98 1.31
N ILE A 135 8.12 -17.66 1.44
CA ILE A 135 6.86 -17.04 1.88
C ILE A 135 5.96 -16.87 0.66
N GLU A 136 4.88 -17.64 0.61
CA GLU A 136 3.89 -17.51 -0.44
C GLU A 136 2.95 -16.31 -0.18
N PHE A 137 2.62 -15.58 -1.25
CA PHE A 137 1.56 -14.59 -1.19
C PHE A 137 0.23 -15.30 -0.98
N ALA A 138 -0.62 -14.75 -0.10
CA ALA A 138 -1.94 -15.31 0.14
C ALA A 138 -2.80 -15.12 -1.11
N HIS A 139 -2.97 -16.20 -1.87
CA HIS A 139 -4.02 -16.33 -2.87
C HIS A 139 -5.34 -16.62 -2.16
N ARG A 140 -6.46 -16.17 -2.75
CA ARG A 140 -7.79 -16.58 -2.25
C ARG A 140 -7.87 -18.10 -2.37
N ASN A 141 -7.91 -18.80 -1.24
CA ASN A 141 -8.05 -20.25 -1.22
C ASN A 141 -9.47 -20.58 -0.77
N VAL A 142 -10.24 -21.27 -1.60
CA VAL A 142 -11.60 -21.71 -1.28
C VAL A 142 -11.52 -23.18 -0.87
N THR A 143 -11.64 -23.44 0.43
CA THR A 143 -11.74 -24.83 0.92
C THR A 143 -13.21 -25.23 0.88
N VAL A 144 -13.56 -26.18 0.00
CA VAL A 144 -14.90 -26.74 -0.06
C VAL A 144 -14.94 -27.99 0.82
N TYR A 145 -15.73 -27.94 1.89
CA TYR A 145 -15.98 -29.11 2.73
C TYR A 145 -17.02 -29.99 2.05
N LEU A 146 -16.62 -31.20 1.64
CA LEU A 146 -17.55 -32.21 1.14
C LEU A 146 -17.99 -33.09 2.32
N PRO A 147 -19.28 -33.10 2.69
CA PRO A 147 -19.76 -34.02 3.71
C PRO A 147 -19.58 -35.46 3.23
N PRO A 148 -19.17 -36.40 4.12
CA PRO A 148 -19.02 -37.80 3.76
C PRO A 148 -20.39 -38.38 3.39
N GLN A 149 -20.52 -38.88 2.16
CA GLN A 149 -21.71 -39.63 1.74
C GLN A 149 -21.77 -40.95 2.52
N PRO A 150 -22.93 -41.33 3.08
CA PRO A 150 -23.06 -42.58 3.81
C PRO A 150 -23.19 -43.77 2.85
N THR A 151 -22.09 -44.16 2.20
CA THR A 151 -21.95 -45.49 1.60
C THR A 151 -20.49 -45.93 1.59
N SER A 152 -20.21 -46.92 2.45
CA SER A 152 -19.23 -47.99 2.23
C SER A 152 -17.88 -47.61 1.63
N GLY A 153 -16.92 -47.28 2.49
CA GLY A 153 -15.55 -47.79 2.35
C GLY A 153 -14.83 -47.59 1.02
N SER A 154 -14.84 -46.39 0.45
CA SER A 154 -13.73 -45.87 -0.37
C SER A 154 -13.93 -44.39 -0.60
N SER A 155 -13.00 -43.56 -0.10
CA SER A 155 -12.90 -42.14 -0.49
C SER A 155 -12.40 -42.03 -1.93
N ALA A 156 -13.14 -42.58 -2.88
CA ALA A 156 -12.92 -42.36 -4.30
C ALA A 156 -13.59 -41.05 -4.69
N VAL A 157 -12.78 -40.01 -4.90
CA VAL A 157 -13.22 -38.75 -5.50
C VAL A 157 -13.73 -39.07 -6.91
N THR A 158 -15.05 -39.04 -7.10
CA THR A 158 -15.66 -39.24 -8.43
C THR A 158 -15.71 -37.91 -9.19
N PRO A 159 -15.61 -37.90 -10.54
CA PRO A 159 -15.61 -36.66 -11.32
C PRO A 159 -16.84 -35.77 -11.03
N ASN A 160 -18.01 -36.37 -10.80
CA ASN A 160 -19.22 -35.64 -10.38
C ASN A 160 -19.08 -34.87 -9.06
N THR A 161 -18.30 -35.38 -8.10
CA THR A 161 -18.10 -34.69 -6.81
C THR A 161 -17.13 -33.52 -6.92
N LEU A 162 -16.14 -33.59 -7.82
CA LEU A 162 -15.24 -32.47 -8.11
C LEU A 162 -15.94 -31.36 -8.90
N GLU A 163 -16.81 -31.71 -9.84
CA GLU A 163 -17.62 -30.74 -10.58
C GLU A 163 -18.61 -30.00 -9.66
N ALA A 164 -19.26 -30.72 -8.74
CA ALA A 164 -20.11 -30.11 -7.72
C ALA A 164 -19.32 -29.20 -6.76
N ALA A 165 -18.10 -29.62 -6.37
CA ALA A 165 -17.21 -28.80 -5.54
C ALA A 165 -16.75 -27.52 -6.27
N GLY A 166 -16.37 -27.65 -7.54
CA GLY A 166 -15.98 -26.53 -8.39
C GLY A 166 -17.13 -25.54 -8.62
N ALA A 167 -18.35 -26.04 -8.82
CA ALA A 167 -19.55 -25.21 -8.96
C ALA A 167 -19.87 -24.45 -7.65
N ALA A 168 -19.74 -25.10 -6.49
CA ALA A 168 -19.94 -24.45 -5.19
C ALA A 168 -18.88 -23.37 -4.91
N ALA A 169 -17.61 -23.63 -5.23
CA ALA A 169 -16.55 -22.64 -5.10
C ALA A 169 -16.77 -21.44 -6.04
N ALA A 170 -17.17 -21.69 -7.30
CA ALA A 170 -17.47 -20.64 -8.26
C ALA A 170 -18.65 -19.76 -7.82
N ALA A 171 -19.71 -20.36 -7.26
CA ALA A 171 -20.87 -19.61 -6.76
C ALA A 171 -20.52 -18.68 -5.59
N ILE A 172 -19.61 -19.10 -4.70
CA ILE A 172 -19.13 -18.24 -3.58
C ILE A 172 -18.32 -17.06 -4.12
N VAL A 173 -17.42 -17.31 -5.08
CA VAL A 173 -16.63 -16.24 -5.72
C VAL A 173 -17.54 -15.25 -6.45
N GLN A 174 -18.52 -15.74 -7.21
CA GLN A 174 -19.50 -14.90 -7.90
C GLN A 174 -20.37 -14.09 -6.94
N ALA A 175 -20.82 -14.68 -5.83
CA ALA A 175 -21.61 -13.98 -4.83
C ALA A 175 -20.81 -12.87 -4.10
N ASP A 176 -19.52 -13.10 -3.85
CA ASP A 176 -18.64 -12.10 -3.25
C ASP A 176 -18.28 -10.97 -4.24
N GLU A 177 -18.13 -11.29 -5.52
CA GLU A 177 -17.95 -10.30 -6.59
C GLU A 177 -19.20 -9.41 -6.75
N GLU A 178 -20.40 -10.00 -6.76
CA GLU A 178 -21.66 -9.22 -6.78
C GLU A 178 -21.82 -8.33 -5.54
N LYS A 179 -21.44 -8.81 -4.36
CA LYS A 179 -21.44 -8.01 -3.12
C LYS A 179 -20.41 -6.89 -3.19
N ALA A 180 -19.22 -7.13 -3.73
CA ALA A 180 -18.18 -6.12 -3.91
C ALA A 180 -18.62 -5.01 -4.88
N LEU A 181 -19.32 -5.37 -5.96
CA LEU A 181 -19.87 -4.41 -6.92
C LEU A 181 -20.98 -3.55 -6.29
N LYS A 182 -21.93 -4.17 -5.57
CA LYS A 182 -22.98 -3.44 -4.84
C LYS A 182 -22.41 -2.49 -3.77
N GLN A 183 -21.33 -2.89 -3.10
CA GLN A 183 -20.62 -2.04 -2.14
C GLN A 183 -19.84 -0.90 -2.81
N ALA A 184 -19.34 -1.10 -4.03
CA ALA A 184 -18.68 -0.05 -4.82
C ALA A 184 -19.69 0.99 -5.31
N GLU A 185 -20.88 0.56 -5.75
CA GLU A 185 -21.98 1.44 -6.17
C GLU A 185 -22.54 2.26 -5.00
N ALA A 186 -22.70 1.65 -3.82
CA ALA A 186 -23.17 2.35 -2.61
C ALA A 186 -22.20 3.46 -2.14
N LYS A 187 -20.90 3.33 -2.42
CA LYS A 187 -19.89 4.36 -2.09
C LYS A 187 -19.83 5.50 -3.11
N ASN A 188 -20.39 5.32 -4.31
CA ASN A 188 -20.30 6.29 -5.40
C ASN A 188 -21.59 7.09 -5.62
N LYS A 189 -22.58 6.96 -4.73
CA LYS A 189 -23.78 7.81 -4.74
C LYS A 189 -23.44 9.14 -4.06
N PRO A 190 -23.40 10.27 -4.79
CA PRO A 190 -23.26 11.57 -4.14
C PRO A 190 -24.53 11.85 -3.33
N LEU A 191 -24.35 12.33 -2.09
CA LEU A 191 -25.41 12.94 -1.28
C LEU A 191 -25.89 14.24 -1.96
#